data_AF-A0A942ALJ9-F1
#
_entry.id   AF-A0A942ALJ9-F1
#
_cell.length_a   1.000
_cell.length_b   1.000
_cell.length_c   1.000
_cell.angle_alpha   90.00
_cell.angle_beta   90.00
_cell.angle_gamma   90.00
#
_symmetry.space_group_name_H-M   'P 1'
#
loop_
_entity.id
_entity.type
_entity.pdbx_description
1 polymer ?
#
loop_
_entity_poly.entity_id
_entity_poly.type
_entity_poly.pdbx_seq_one_letter_code
_entity_poly.pdbx_strand_id
1 'polypeptide(L)'
;MAGNFLKRDKKLDTAEVIYVRPMSNADYIIGKVWGITRVFIGLNLITLCIALFINLVISRSPFSIFPYLFYLFTLSIPSLLFVLGLSFTIMCLVKNQAVTFIVMLGITGTVFFYLQDRLYGVFDFFGVTLPAIFSDVVGHPSLSLFLLQRSVYLLGAIGFICLTITLVKRLPHRPWKTLVINIIALFLILTSGGLGVLYVLHFKKIEAEREVYVSVFNTYAERPKVDISAYEIDITPRGERLEAESRLRVRNKQKNEIESVILYLNPGLKIITIEQAGKILDFHREQQVIEIFQKLRAGEEAEYVLKYEGGIEENICYTDVEEKDFMSHPAGKTFYFRYGKRYAFLSDTYTLLTPECIWYPVAESPVSPANPYSIRKDFANYKLTVRYAGDRVVLSQGKRVCGEGKVIFTD
;
A
#
# COMPACT_ATOMS: atom_id res chain seq x y z
N MET A 1 -14.78 31.02 6.01
CA MET A 1 -16.26 31.14 6.02
C MET A 1 -16.92 30.52 7.26
N ALA A 2 -16.45 29.39 7.81
CA ALA A 2 -17.05 28.74 8.98
C ALA A 2 -17.14 29.61 10.26
N GLY A 3 -16.12 30.44 10.55
CA GLY A 3 -16.07 31.24 11.78
C GLY A 3 -16.86 32.56 11.78
N ASN A 4 -17.25 33.08 10.60
CA ASN A 4 -17.96 34.37 10.46
C ASN A 4 -19.33 34.37 11.15
N PHE A 5 -19.95 33.20 11.27
CA PHE A 5 -21.31 33.06 11.79
C PHE A 5 -21.40 33.06 13.31
N LEU A 6 -20.37 32.56 14.02
CA LEU A 6 -20.32 32.63 15.49
C LEU A 6 -20.25 34.08 16.00
N LYS A 7 -19.74 35.00 15.18
CA LYS A 7 -19.67 36.43 15.50
C LYS A 7 -21.00 37.17 15.30
N ARG A 8 -21.86 36.70 14.38
CA ARG A 8 -23.15 37.36 14.09
C ARG A 8 -24.15 37.18 15.24
N ASP A 9 -24.10 36.03 15.93
CA ASP A 9 -24.94 35.77 17.11
C ASP A 9 -24.40 36.43 18.39
N LYS A 10 -23.09 36.69 18.48
CA LYS A 10 -22.47 37.29 19.68
C LYS A 10 -22.58 38.82 19.75
N LYS A 11 -23.03 39.49 18.68
CA LYS A 11 -23.12 40.96 18.61
C LYS A 11 -24.42 41.54 19.19
N LEU A 12 -25.31 40.71 19.72
CA LEU A 12 -26.57 41.11 20.33
C LEU A 12 -26.64 40.56 21.77
N ASP A 13 -25.88 41.14 22.70
CA ASP A 13 -25.99 40.82 24.14
C ASP A 13 -27.40 41.10 24.70
N THR A 14 -28.26 41.81 23.96
CA THR A 14 -29.67 42.03 24.30
C THR A 14 -30.63 41.02 23.66
N ALA A 15 -30.16 40.14 22.76
CA ALA A 15 -30.98 39.14 22.07
C ALA A 15 -30.79 37.71 22.58
N GLU A 16 -29.98 37.45 23.61
CA GLU A 16 -29.93 36.13 24.27
C GLU A 16 -31.33 35.71 24.78
N VAL A 17 -32.17 36.68 25.16
CA VAL A 17 -33.58 36.48 25.55
C VAL A 17 -34.49 36.18 24.35
N ILE A 18 -34.15 36.63 23.14
CA ILE A 18 -34.96 36.44 21.91
C ILE A 18 -34.56 35.15 21.17
N TYR A 19 -33.35 34.63 21.40
CA TYR A 19 -32.88 33.34 20.86
C TYR A 19 -33.14 32.14 21.79
N VAL A 20 -34.22 32.19 22.60
CA VAL A 20 -34.73 31.02 23.33
C VAL A 20 -35.49 30.12 22.36
N ARG A 21 -34.79 29.51 21.40
CA ARG A 21 -35.31 28.33 20.71
C ARG A 21 -34.96 27.10 21.56
N PRO A 22 -35.88 26.14 21.76
CA PRO A 22 -35.61 24.90 22.49
C PRO A 22 -34.76 23.94 21.64
N MET A 23 -33.59 24.39 21.19
CA MET A 23 -32.67 23.63 20.34
C MET A 23 -31.43 23.29 21.15
N SER A 24 -31.05 22.00 21.19
CA SER A 24 -29.85 21.59 21.91
C SER A 24 -28.58 22.07 21.20
N ASN A 25 -27.45 22.11 21.93
CA ASN A 25 -26.14 22.38 21.31
C ASN A 25 -25.82 21.38 20.20
N ALA A 26 -26.25 20.13 20.36
CA ALA A 26 -26.06 19.08 19.38
C ALA A 26 -26.82 19.41 18.09
N ASP A 27 -28.11 19.74 18.19
CA ASP A 27 -28.94 20.07 17.02
C ASP A 27 -28.40 21.30 16.27
N TYR A 28 -27.93 22.32 17.02
CA TYR A 28 -27.35 23.52 16.43
C TYR A 28 -26.04 23.24 15.69
N ILE A 29 -25.10 22.51 16.30
CA ILE A 29 -23.81 22.20 15.70
C ILE A 29 -23.96 21.21 14.55
N ILE A 30 -24.75 20.15 14.71
CA ILE A 30 -25.03 19.18 13.64
C ILE A 30 -25.71 19.87 12.47
N GLY A 31 -26.71 20.73 12.73
CA GLY A 31 -27.38 21.50 11.68
C GLY A 31 -26.42 22.41 10.91
N LYS A 32 -25.45 23.04 11.61
CA LYS A 32 -24.40 23.84 10.98
C LYS A 32 -23.42 23.02 10.16
N VAL A 33 -22.92 21.92 10.72
CA VAL A 33 -22.04 20.98 10.01
C VAL A 33 -22.75 20.50 8.75
N TRP A 34 -23.98 20.02 8.87
CA TRP A 34 -24.79 19.55 7.75
C TRP A 34 -25.00 20.62 6.67
N GLY A 35 -25.35 21.86 7.07
CA GLY A 35 -25.54 22.96 6.14
C GLY A 35 -24.27 23.27 5.33
N ILE A 36 -23.10 23.32 5.99
CA ILE A 36 -21.82 23.55 5.31
C ILE A 36 -21.44 22.36 4.43
N THR A 37 -21.53 21.13 4.97
CA THR A 37 -21.21 19.90 4.25
C THR A 37 -22.05 19.76 2.98
N ARG A 38 -23.35 20.09 3.02
CA ARG A 38 -24.22 20.07 1.84
C ARG A 38 -23.74 20.99 0.72
N VAL A 39 -23.30 22.21 1.05
CA VAL A 39 -22.77 23.16 0.05
C VAL A 39 -21.50 22.61 -0.59
N PHE A 40 -20.57 22.09 0.21
CA PHE A 40 -19.33 21.51 -0.30
C PHE A 40 -19.54 20.21 -1.08
N ILE A 41 -20.49 19.35 -0.69
CA ILE A 41 -20.86 18.19 -1.50
C ILE A 41 -21.43 18.64 -2.84
N GLY A 42 -22.28 19.67 -2.86
CA GLY A 42 -22.78 20.26 -4.12
C GLY A 42 -21.65 20.73 -5.03
N LEU A 43 -20.65 21.43 -4.48
CA LEU A 43 -19.45 21.84 -5.22
C LEU A 43 -18.64 20.64 -5.72
N ASN A 44 -18.43 19.61 -4.89
CA ASN A 44 -17.73 18.39 -5.30
C ASN A 44 -18.47 17.66 -6.43
N LEU A 45 -19.81 17.59 -6.37
CA LEU A 45 -20.61 16.99 -7.44
C LEU A 45 -20.47 17.74 -8.76
N ILE A 46 -20.41 19.08 -8.74
CA ILE A 46 -20.13 19.88 -9.94
C ILE A 46 -18.75 19.52 -10.50
N THR A 47 -17.71 19.46 -9.65
CA THR A 47 -16.36 19.07 -10.07
C THR A 47 -16.34 17.65 -10.66
N LEU A 48 -17.06 16.70 -10.06
CA LEU A 48 -17.17 15.33 -10.57
C LEU A 48 -17.93 15.29 -11.90
N CYS A 49 -18.94 16.14 -12.12
CA CYS A 49 -19.62 16.24 -13.41
C CYS A 49 -18.68 16.78 -14.50
N ILE A 50 -17.81 17.74 -14.17
CA ILE A 50 -16.78 18.23 -15.09
C ILE A 50 -15.78 17.11 -15.40
N ALA A 51 -15.31 16.38 -14.39
CA ALA A 51 -14.40 15.25 -14.57
C ALA A 51 -15.04 14.13 -15.42
N LEU A 52 -16.33 13.85 -15.19
CA LEU A 52 -17.12 12.90 -15.97
C LEU A 52 -17.21 13.31 -17.43
N PHE A 53 -17.50 14.58 -17.70
CA PHE A 53 -17.53 15.11 -19.06
C PHE A 53 -16.18 14.94 -19.77
N ILE A 54 -15.07 15.25 -19.08
CA ILE A 54 -13.72 15.04 -19.62
C ILE A 54 -13.46 13.55 -19.90
N ASN A 55 -13.85 12.66 -18.99
CA ASN A 55 -13.67 11.22 -19.18
C ASN A 55 -14.47 10.70 -20.39
N LEU A 56 -15.70 11.16 -20.59
CA LEU A 56 -16.54 10.74 -21.71
C LEU A 56 -16.12 11.32 -23.07
N VAL A 57 -15.62 12.55 -23.09
CA VAL A 57 -15.34 13.27 -24.36
C VAL A 57 -13.88 13.19 -24.78
N ILE A 58 -12.95 13.19 -23.83
CA ILE A 58 -11.51 13.35 -24.07
C ILE A 58 -10.73 12.07 -23.77
N SER A 59 -11.11 11.34 -22.73
CA SER A 59 -10.33 10.18 -22.27
C SER A 59 -10.55 8.95 -23.15
N ARG A 60 -9.50 8.13 -23.26
CA ARG A 60 -9.58 6.78 -23.85
C ARG A 60 -9.84 5.68 -22.81
N SER A 61 -9.95 6.06 -21.54
CA SER A 61 -10.24 5.14 -20.43
C SER A 61 -11.70 4.73 -20.44
N PRO A 62 -12.03 3.47 -20.13
CA PRO A 62 -13.41 3.02 -20.07
C PRO A 62 -14.20 3.80 -19.00
N PHE A 63 -15.44 4.10 -19.31
CA PHE A 63 -16.32 4.78 -18.37
C PHE A 63 -16.75 3.82 -17.25
N SER A 64 -16.53 4.24 -16.01
CA SER A 64 -17.06 3.59 -14.81
C SER A 64 -17.49 4.65 -13.81
N ILE A 65 -18.72 4.57 -13.29
CA ILE A 65 -19.24 5.52 -12.30
C ILE A 65 -18.63 5.31 -10.91
N PHE A 66 -18.15 4.10 -10.63
CA PHE A 66 -17.70 3.69 -9.30
C PHE A 66 -16.59 4.57 -8.71
N PRO A 67 -15.49 4.90 -9.43
CA PRO A 67 -14.43 5.77 -8.91
C PRO A 67 -14.92 7.15 -8.46
N TYR A 68 -15.90 7.74 -9.16
CA TYR A 68 -16.44 9.06 -8.82
C TYR A 68 -17.13 9.06 -7.46
N LEU A 69 -17.98 8.06 -7.21
CA LEU A 69 -18.65 7.88 -5.93
C LEU A 69 -17.63 7.50 -4.85
N PHE A 70 -16.69 6.62 -5.17
CA PHE A 70 -15.63 6.21 -4.25
C PHE A 70 -14.85 7.43 -3.74
N TYR A 71 -14.34 8.29 -4.62
CA TYR A 71 -13.59 9.49 -4.19
C TYR A 71 -14.45 10.49 -3.43
N LEU A 72 -15.72 10.66 -3.79
CA LEU A 72 -16.63 11.52 -3.03
C LEU A 72 -16.74 11.09 -1.56
N PHE A 73 -17.00 9.81 -1.33
CA PHE A 73 -17.25 9.27 0.01
C PHE A 73 -15.98 9.03 0.82
N THR A 74 -14.91 8.61 0.17
CA THR A 74 -13.69 8.18 0.86
C THR A 74 -12.60 9.24 0.89
N LEU A 75 -12.56 10.16 -0.08
CA LEU A 75 -11.54 11.20 -0.15
C LEU A 75 -12.13 12.56 0.27
N SER A 76 -13.17 13.05 -0.41
CA SER A 76 -13.70 14.40 -0.17
C SER A 76 -14.39 14.55 1.19
N ILE A 77 -15.28 13.62 1.57
CA ILE A 77 -16.08 13.74 2.80
C ILE A 77 -15.20 13.69 4.07
N PRO A 78 -14.29 12.72 4.26
CA PRO A 78 -13.44 12.66 5.45
C PRO A 78 -12.56 13.92 5.62
N SER A 79 -11.92 14.38 4.54
CA SER A 79 -11.10 15.60 4.55
C SER A 79 -11.90 16.84 4.93
N LEU A 80 -13.08 17.01 4.33
CA LEU A 80 -13.97 18.13 4.60
C LEU A 80 -14.44 18.13 6.06
N LEU A 81 -14.94 16.99 6.55
CA LEU A 81 -15.45 16.87 7.92
C LEU A 81 -14.33 17.11 8.94
N PHE A 82 -13.12 16.64 8.65
CA PHE A 82 -11.97 16.85 9.53
C PHE A 82 -11.60 18.33 9.66
N VAL A 83 -11.47 19.03 8.52
CA VAL A 83 -11.19 20.48 8.52
C VAL A 83 -12.30 21.25 9.23
N LEU A 84 -13.57 20.90 9.01
CA LEU A 84 -14.71 21.53 9.68
C LEU A 84 -14.70 21.29 11.19
N GLY A 85 -14.60 20.03 11.62
CA GLY A 85 -14.59 19.65 13.04
C GLY A 85 -13.43 20.30 13.79
N LEU A 86 -12.23 20.26 13.22
CA LEU A 86 -11.05 20.91 13.79
C LEU A 86 -11.23 22.43 13.88
N SER A 87 -11.72 23.07 12.81
CA SER A 87 -11.92 24.52 12.79
C SER A 87 -12.94 25.01 13.82
N PHE A 88 -14.03 24.25 14.03
CA PHE A 88 -15.03 24.56 15.05
C PHE A 88 -14.48 24.37 16.46
N THR A 89 -13.73 23.29 16.70
CA THR A 89 -13.07 23.06 17.99
C THR A 89 -12.12 24.21 18.33
N ILE A 90 -11.26 24.61 17.39
CA ILE A 90 -10.32 25.73 17.58
C ILE A 90 -11.09 27.04 17.79
N MET A 91 -12.17 27.29 17.04
CA MET A 91 -13.00 28.49 17.24
C MET A 91 -13.60 28.57 18.64
N CYS A 92 -14.02 27.44 19.21
CA CYS A 92 -14.53 27.38 20.58
C CYS A 92 -13.44 27.63 21.64
N LEU A 93 -12.21 27.14 21.41
CA LEU A 93 -11.07 27.32 22.30
C LEU A 93 -10.53 28.76 22.27
N VAL A 94 -10.28 29.28 21.06
CA VAL A 94 -9.63 30.57 20.81
C VAL A 94 -10.62 31.73 20.97
N LYS A 95 -11.90 31.52 20.63
CA LYS A 95 -12.98 32.53 20.69
C LYS A 95 -12.72 33.80 19.85
N ASN A 96 -11.74 33.74 18.95
CA ASN A 96 -11.41 34.79 18.00
C ASN A 96 -11.31 34.20 16.59
N GLN A 97 -12.11 34.74 15.68
CA GLN A 97 -12.22 34.25 14.31
C GLN A 97 -10.94 34.48 13.49
N ALA A 98 -10.32 35.66 13.62
CA ALA A 98 -9.12 35.99 12.85
C ALA A 98 -7.97 35.07 13.26
N VAL A 99 -7.81 34.86 14.57
CA VAL A 99 -6.81 33.94 15.10
C VAL A 99 -7.10 32.50 14.68
N THR A 100 -8.36 32.05 14.76
CA THR A 100 -8.74 30.70 14.29
C THR A 100 -8.41 30.50 12.81
N PHE A 101 -8.67 31.50 11.97
CA PHE A 101 -8.33 31.45 10.55
C PHE A 101 -6.83 31.36 10.33
N ILE A 102 -6.03 32.17 11.03
CA ILE A 102 -4.56 32.13 10.97
C ILE A 102 -4.04 30.76 11.42
N VAL A 103 -4.58 30.19 12.50
CA VAL A 103 -4.19 28.85 12.99
C VAL A 103 -4.53 27.76 11.96
N MET A 104 -5.75 27.76 11.41
CA MET A 104 -6.13 26.77 10.39
C MET A 104 -5.28 26.89 9.12
N LEU A 105 -4.94 28.11 8.70
CA LEU A 105 -4.05 28.37 7.58
C LEU A 105 -2.61 27.89 7.88
N GLY A 106 -2.14 28.13 9.11
CA GLY A 106 -0.87 27.61 9.61
C GLY A 106 -0.82 26.08 9.58
N ILE A 107 -1.81 25.40 10.15
CA ILE A 107 -1.91 23.92 10.13
C ILE A 107 -1.92 23.40 8.70
N THR A 108 -2.73 24.00 7.84
CA THR A 108 -2.84 23.61 6.41
C THR A 108 -1.50 23.80 5.71
N GLY A 109 -0.85 24.96 5.88
CA GLY A 109 0.47 25.25 5.30
C GLY A 109 1.56 24.31 5.82
N THR A 110 1.57 24.01 7.12
CA THR A 110 2.53 23.05 7.71
C THR A 110 2.33 21.65 7.12
N VAL A 111 1.08 21.21 6.94
CA VAL A 111 0.81 19.91 6.31
C VAL A 111 1.29 19.87 4.88
N PHE A 112 0.96 20.88 4.07
CA PHE A 112 1.39 20.92 2.66
C PHE A 112 2.90 21.06 2.47
N PHE A 113 3.57 21.92 3.24
CA PHE A 113 4.99 22.23 2.99
C PHE A 113 5.98 21.35 3.76
N TYR A 114 5.59 20.77 4.90
CA TYR A 114 6.54 20.09 5.79
C TYR A 114 6.16 18.65 6.14
N LEU A 115 4.87 18.36 6.37
CA LEU A 115 4.43 17.05 6.87
C LEU A 115 3.89 16.11 5.78
N GLN A 116 3.66 16.60 4.56
CA GLN A 116 2.96 15.91 3.48
C GLN A 116 3.38 14.43 3.31
N ASP A 117 4.69 14.17 3.20
CA ASP A 117 5.25 12.81 3.05
C ASP A 117 5.86 12.23 4.32
N ARG A 118 5.86 13.00 5.42
CA ARG A 118 6.41 12.52 6.69
C ARG A 118 5.51 11.43 7.26
N LEU A 119 6.13 10.43 7.87
CA LEU A 119 5.45 9.25 8.42
C LEU A 119 4.46 8.63 7.39
N TYR A 120 4.94 8.43 6.16
CA TYR A 120 4.19 7.78 5.07
C TYR A 120 2.84 8.45 4.74
N GLY A 121 2.75 9.77 4.94
CA GLY A 121 1.54 10.54 4.64
C GLY A 121 0.41 10.38 5.68
N VAL A 122 0.72 9.93 6.90
CA VAL A 122 -0.30 9.79 7.95
C VAL A 122 -0.98 11.12 8.28
N PHE A 123 -0.28 12.25 8.17
CA PHE A 123 -0.78 13.61 8.42
C PHE A 123 -1.43 14.28 7.19
N ASP A 124 -1.43 13.62 6.04
CA ASP A 124 -2.08 14.13 4.85
C ASP A 124 -3.60 13.92 4.92
N PHE A 125 -4.27 14.85 5.57
CA PHE A 125 -5.73 14.86 5.67
C PHE A 125 -6.42 15.22 4.35
N PHE A 126 -5.70 15.68 3.33
CA PHE A 126 -6.24 15.90 1.98
C PHE A 126 -6.15 14.65 1.10
N GLY A 127 -5.24 13.74 1.40
CA GLY A 127 -5.05 12.50 0.63
C GLY A 127 -4.37 12.71 -0.73
N VAL A 128 -3.55 13.76 -0.85
CA VAL A 128 -2.74 14.09 -2.02
C VAL A 128 -1.64 13.04 -2.26
N THR A 129 -1.09 12.48 -1.19
CA THR A 129 0.03 11.53 -1.20
C THR A 129 -0.39 10.08 -1.14
N LEU A 130 -1.70 9.81 -1.14
CA LEU A 130 -2.22 8.46 -1.13
C LEU A 130 -2.35 7.89 -2.54
N PRO A 131 -1.92 6.63 -2.76
CA PRO A 131 -2.31 5.88 -3.93
C PRO A 131 -3.83 5.76 -4.02
N ALA A 132 -4.44 6.40 -5.02
CA ALA A 132 -5.89 6.45 -5.16
C ALA A 132 -6.37 5.94 -6.54
N ILE A 133 -5.47 5.57 -7.45
CA ILE A 133 -5.82 5.24 -8.83
C ILE A 133 -6.27 3.78 -8.93
N PHE A 134 -7.36 3.55 -9.67
CA PHE A 134 -7.87 2.22 -9.98
C PHE A 134 -7.34 1.71 -11.32
N SER A 135 -7.07 0.42 -11.38
CA SER A 135 -6.83 -0.33 -12.61
C SER A 135 -8.05 -1.21 -12.92
N ASP A 136 -8.43 -1.29 -14.19
CA ASP A 136 -9.49 -2.21 -14.64
C ASP A 136 -9.08 -3.68 -14.54
N VAL A 137 -7.77 -3.95 -14.47
CA VAL A 137 -7.22 -5.33 -14.41
C VAL A 137 -7.09 -5.80 -12.96
N VAL A 138 -6.55 -4.94 -12.09
CA VAL A 138 -6.13 -5.33 -10.73
C VAL A 138 -6.83 -4.55 -9.61
N GLY A 139 -7.68 -3.57 -9.96
CA GLY A 139 -8.39 -2.75 -9.00
C GLY A 139 -7.50 -1.72 -8.30
N HIS A 140 -7.77 -1.48 -7.02
CA HIS A 140 -7.04 -0.52 -6.19
C HIS A 140 -5.74 -1.13 -5.63
N PRO A 141 -4.59 -0.44 -5.68
CA PRO A 141 -3.29 -1.00 -5.26
C PRO A 141 -3.26 -1.47 -3.80
N SER A 142 -3.85 -0.69 -2.89
CA SER A 142 -3.86 -0.96 -1.44
C SER A 142 -5.12 -0.41 -0.75
N LEU A 143 -6.29 -1.00 -1.08
CA LEU A 143 -7.60 -0.47 -0.64
C LEU A 143 -7.73 -0.39 0.89
N SER A 144 -7.28 -1.42 1.60
CA SER A 144 -7.37 -1.49 3.06
C SER A 144 -6.60 -0.37 3.75
N LEU A 145 -5.38 -0.10 3.30
CA LEU A 145 -4.52 0.96 3.84
C LEU A 145 -5.05 2.35 3.52
N PHE A 146 -5.53 2.54 2.29
CA PHE A 146 -6.20 3.77 1.89
C PHE A 146 -7.40 4.05 2.80
N LEU A 147 -8.30 3.09 2.97
CA LEU A 147 -9.48 3.23 3.83
C LEU A 147 -9.14 3.38 5.31
N LEU A 148 -8.10 2.70 5.80
CA LEU A 148 -7.60 2.85 7.17
C LEU A 148 -7.22 4.30 7.44
N GLN A 149 -6.42 4.90 6.57
CA GLN A 149 -5.97 6.29 6.69
C GLN A 149 -7.16 7.27 6.58
N ARG A 150 -8.09 7.04 5.65
CA ARG A 150 -9.31 7.86 5.54
C ARG A 150 -10.21 7.74 6.77
N SER A 151 -10.24 6.58 7.41
CA SER A 151 -10.99 6.34 8.65
C SER A 151 -10.40 7.11 9.84
N VAL A 152 -9.09 7.34 9.89
CA VAL A 152 -8.44 8.23 10.87
C VAL A 152 -9.13 9.59 10.84
N TYR A 153 -9.20 10.21 9.66
CA TYR A 153 -9.75 11.55 9.53
C TYR A 153 -11.25 11.61 9.75
N LEU A 154 -12.00 10.60 9.31
CA LEU A 154 -13.43 10.53 9.55
C LEU A 154 -13.75 10.42 11.05
N LEU A 155 -13.08 9.52 11.77
CA LEU A 155 -13.30 9.36 13.22
C LEU A 155 -12.82 10.58 14.01
N GLY A 156 -11.66 11.12 13.67
CA GLY A 156 -11.14 12.36 14.25
C GLY A 156 -12.10 13.53 14.04
N ALA A 157 -12.68 13.65 12.85
CA ALA A 157 -13.68 14.67 12.53
C ALA A 157 -14.92 14.57 13.43
N ILE A 158 -15.49 13.36 13.56
CA ILE A 158 -16.66 13.13 14.40
C ILE A 158 -16.30 13.42 15.87
N GLY A 159 -15.13 13.00 16.33
CA GLY A 159 -14.62 13.31 17.66
C GLY A 159 -14.52 14.81 17.93
N PHE A 160 -13.95 15.59 17.00
CA PHE A 160 -13.88 17.05 17.10
C PHE A 160 -15.25 17.73 17.06
N ILE A 161 -16.19 17.24 16.25
CA ILE A 161 -17.57 17.75 16.23
C ILE A 161 -18.26 17.48 17.58
N CYS A 162 -18.12 16.27 18.14
CA CYS A 162 -18.64 15.94 19.47
C CYS A 162 -18.02 16.82 20.56
N LEU A 163 -16.71 17.06 20.50
CA LEU A 163 -16.02 17.97 21.42
C LEU A 163 -16.52 19.42 21.27
N THR A 164 -16.80 19.86 20.05
CA THR A 164 -17.37 21.20 19.80
C THR A 164 -18.73 21.36 20.48
N ILE A 165 -19.59 20.33 20.46
CA ILE A 165 -20.94 20.37 21.08
C ILE A 165 -20.85 20.70 22.57
N THR A 166 -19.82 20.21 23.27
CA THR A 166 -19.63 20.44 24.71
C THR A 166 -18.90 21.74 25.02
N LEU A 167 -18.01 22.20 24.14
CA LEU A 167 -17.28 23.47 24.30
C LEU A 167 -18.15 24.71 24.06
N VAL A 168 -19.26 24.60 23.35
CA VAL A 168 -20.22 25.70 23.16
C VAL A 168 -20.93 26.00 24.48
N LYS A 169 -20.63 27.17 25.05
CA LYS A 169 -21.28 27.68 26.26
C LYS A 169 -22.73 28.09 25.97
N ARG A 170 -23.67 27.18 26.23
CA ARG A 170 -25.10 27.42 26.42
C ARG A 170 -25.55 26.62 27.65
N LEU A 171 -26.60 27.07 28.35
CA LEU A 171 -27.10 26.42 29.55
C LEU A 171 -27.38 24.93 29.31
N PRO A 172 -26.64 24.00 29.96
CA PRO A 172 -26.84 22.58 29.73
C PRO A 172 -28.18 22.16 30.35
N HIS A 173 -29.09 21.67 29.51
CA HIS A 173 -30.39 21.17 29.97
C HIS A 173 -30.24 19.98 30.95
N ARG A 174 -29.16 19.17 30.83
CA ARG A 174 -28.78 18.08 31.77
C ARG A 174 -27.25 17.84 31.78
N PRO A 175 -26.55 17.93 32.94
CA PRO A 175 -25.08 17.84 33.00
C PRO A 175 -24.51 16.47 32.64
N TRP A 176 -25.23 15.37 32.93
CA TRP A 176 -24.77 14.01 32.59
C TRP A 176 -24.61 13.80 31.08
N LYS A 177 -25.44 14.45 30.26
CA LYS A 177 -25.34 14.34 28.78
C LYS A 177 -24.02 14.92 28.27
N THR A 178 -23.52 15.99 28.88
CA THR A 178 -22.22 16.58 28.54
C THR A 178 -21.07 15.64 28.84
N LEU A 179 -21.12 14.96 30.00
CA LEU A 179 -20.12 13.96 30.37
C LEU A 179 -20.07 12.81 29.36
N VAL A 180 -21.24 12.26 28.98
CA VAL A 180 -21.33 11.18 27.99
C VAL A 180 -20.77 11.60 26.63
N ILE A 181 -21.12 12.80 26.13
CA ILE A 181 -20.60 13.29 24.85
C ILE A 181 -19.07 13.50 24.89
N ASN A 182 -18.53 13.97 26.01
CA ASN A 182 -17.07 14.10 26.17
C ASN A 182 -16.36 12.74 26.17
N ILE A 183 -16.93 11.72 26.81
CA ILE A 183 -16.39 10.35 26.77
C ILE A 183 -16.40 9.81 25.34
N ILE A 184 -17.50 10.00 24.60
CA ILE A 184 -17.60 9.59 23.20
C ILE A 184 -16.57 10.34 22.34
N ALA A 185 -16.46 11.66 22.50
CA ALA A 185 -15.50 12.47 21.77
C ALA A 185 -14.07 12.00 22.01
N LEU A 186 -13.70 11.78 23.28
CA LEU A 186 -12.37 11.29 23.65
C LEU A 186 -12.10 9.91 23.07
N PHE A 187 -13.04 8.98 23.18
CA PHE A 187 -12.92 7.64 22.61
C PHE A 187 -12.69 7.68 21.09
N LEU A 188 -13.44 8.50 20.36
CA LEU A 188 -13.28 8.66 18.91
C LEU A 188 -11.92 9.26 18.53
N ILE A 189 -11.45 10.28 19.26
CA ILE A 189 -10.15 10.90 19.03
C ILE A 189 -9.01 9.92 19.33
N LEU A 190 -9.09 9.17 20.43
CA LEU A 190 -8.10 8.14 20.77
C LEU A 190 -8.09 7.01 19.75
N THR A 191 -9.26 6.56 19.30
CA THR A 191 -9.38 5.53 18.25
C THR A 191 -8.79 6.04 16.93
N SER A 192 -9.08 7.28 16.54
CA SER A 192 -8.46 7.94 15.39
C SER A 192 -6.93 7.93 15.49
N GLY A 193 -6.37 8.31 16.63
CA GLY A 193 -4.93 8.26 16.88
C GLY A 193 -4.37 6.85 16.77
N GLY A 194 -5.05 5.86 17.37
CA GLY A 194 -4.68 4.45 17.31
C GLY A 194 -4.66 3.89 15.89
N LEU A 195 -5.67 4.20 15.06
CA LEU A 195 -5.68 3.84 13.64
C LEU A 195 -4.53 4.50 12.86
N GLY A 196 -4.19 5.75 13.20
CA GLY A 196 -3.02 6.43 12.62
C GLY A 196 -1.71 5.75 12.98
N VAL A 197 -1.56 5.28 14.22
CA VAL A 197 -0.41 4.48 14.65
C VAL A 197 -0.36 3.14 13.91
N LEU A 198 -1.49 2.42 13.79
CA LEU A 198 -1.55 1.17 13.02
C LEU A 198 -1.15 1.36 11.56
N TYR A 199 -1.58 2.47 10.94
CA TYR A 199 -1.18 2.83 9.58
C TYR A 199 0.36 3.01 9.48
N VAL A 200 0.98 3.75 10.40
CA VAL A 200 2.44 3.96 10.40
C VAL A 200 3.20 2.65 10.69
N LEU A 201 2.71 1.84 11.63
CA LEU A 201 3.31 0.55 11.97
C LEU A 201 3.32 -0.42 10.79
N HIS A 202 2.31 -0.36 9.92
CA HIS A 202 2.30 -1.16 8.69
C HIS A 202 3.51 -0.85 7.80
N PHE A 203 3.79 0.43 7.53
CA PHE A 203 4.94 0.81 6.70
C PHE A 203 6.28 0.57 7.41
N LYS A 204 6.35 0.78 8.73
CA LYS A 204 7.54 0.44 9.53
C LYS A 204 7.84 -1.06 9.51
N LYS A 205 6.81 -1.91 9.45
CA LYS A 205 6.98 -3.35 9.26
C LYS A 205 7.59 -3.67 7.89
N ILE A 206 7.11 -3.05 6.82
CA ILE A 206 7.66 -3.23 5.46
C ILE A 206 9.13 -2.82 5.42
N GLU A 207 9.48 -1.68 6.02
CA GLU A 207 10.86 -1.20 6.13
C GLU A 207 11.75 -2.23 6.84
N ALA A 208 11.33 -2.72 8.02
CA ALA A 208 12.08 -3.70 8.77
C ALA A 208 12.28 -5.03 8.00
N GLU A 209 11.24 -5.51 7.32
CA GLU A 209 11.34 -6.72 6.47
C GLU A 209 12.35 -6.52 5.33
N ARG A 210 12.35 -5.35 4.70
CA ARG A 210 13.30 -5.02 3.63
C ARG A 210 14.73 -4.95 4.13
N GLU A 211 14.97 -4.35 5.30
CA GLU A 211 16.30 -4.32 5.92
C GLU A 211 16.83 -5.74 6.16
N VAL A 212 15.96 -6.66 6.61
CA VAL A 212 16.32 -8.07 6.77
C VAL A 212 16.73 -8.67 5.42
N TYR A 213 15.94 -8.48 4.36
CA TYR A 213 16.30 -9.00 3.03
C TYR A 213 17.60 -8.43 2.48
N VAL A 214 17.83 -7.12 2.64
CA VAL A 214 19.07 -6.44 2.26
C VAL A 214 20.26 -7.05 3.01
N SER A 215 20.15 -7.23 4.32
CA SER A 215 21.24 -7.79 5.14
C SER A 215 21.58 -9.23 4.75
N VAL A 216 20.56 -10.06 4.45
CA VAL A 216 20.77 -11.42 3.95
C VAL A 216 21.45 -11.40 2.58
N PHE A 217 21.00 -10.57 1.63
CA PHE A 217 21.69 -10.48 0.33
C PHE A 217 23.17 -10.09 0.48
N ASN A 218 23.46 -9.12 1.33
CA ASN A 218 24.83 -8.66 1.57
C ASN A 218 25.69 -9.73 2.25
N THR A 219 25.13 -10.48 3.21
CA THR A 219 25.83 -11.59 3.88
C THR A 219 26.29 -12.66 2.91
N TYR A 220 25.47 -12.97 1.91
CA TYR A 220 25.77 -14.01 0.92
C TYR A 220 26.40 -13.48 -0.37
N ALA A 221 26.63 -12.17 -0.51
CA ALA A 221 27.10 -11.56 -1.77
C ALA A 221 28.47 -12.14 -2.21
N GLU A 222 29.41 -12.29 -1.28
CA GLU A 222 30.78 -12.76 -1.54
C GLU A 222 30.92 -14.30 -1.53
N ARG A 223 29.84 -15.03 -1.23
CA ARG A 223 29.89 -16.50 -1.24
C ARG A 223 30.06 -17.01 -2.67
N PRO A 224 30.85 -18.08 -2.90
CA PRO A 224 31.00 -18.68 -4.23
C PRO A 224 29.66 -19.01 -4.88
N LYS A 225 29.46 -18.53 -6.10
CA LYS A 225 28.23 -18.75 -6.88
C LYS A 225 28.42 -19.90 -7.85
N VAL A 226 27.34 -20.63 -8.08
CA VAL A 226 27.23 -21.62 -9.15
C VAL A 226 26.57 -20.98 -10.36
N ASP A 227 26.73 -21.59 -11.53
CA ASP A 227 26.02 -21.18 -12.73
C ASP A 227 24.90 -22.18 -13.02
N ILE A 228 23.74 -21.68 -13.44
CA ILE A 228 22.65 -22.55 -13.93
C ILE A 228 22.68 -22.55 -15.45
N SER A 229 22.76 -23.75 -16.03
CA SER A 229 22.86 -23.96 -17.49
C SER A 229 21.53 -24.31 -18.15
N ALA A 230 20.62 -24.92 -17.40
CA ALA A 230 19.30 -25.31 -17.89
C ALA A 230 18.24 -25.28 -16.79
N TYR A 231 17.03 -24.88 -17.17
CA TYR A 231 15.83 -24.89 -16.35
C TYR A 231 14.72 -25.70 -17.00
N GLU A 232 14.09 -26.60 -16.25
CA GLU A 232 12.72 -27.03 -16.53
C GLU A 232 11.84 -26.61 -15.36
N ILE A 233 10.89 -25.72 -15.61
CA ILE A 233 10.00 -25.16 -14.59
C ILE A 233 8.57 -25.57 -14.93
N ASP A 234 7.87 -26.21 -14.01
CA ASP A 234 6.43 -26.48 -14.08
C ASP A 234 5.73 -25.64 -13.01
N ILE A 235 4.81 -24.76 -13.40
CA ILE A 235 4.08 -23.88 -12.49
C ILE A 235 2.57 -24.04 -12.63
N THR A 236 1.87 -23.96 -11.51
CA THR A 236 0.41 -23.95 -11.41
C THR A 236 -0.05 -22.79 -10.50
N PRO A 237 -0.40 -21.63 -11.08
CA PRO A 237 -1.00 -20.52 -10.32
C PRO A 237 -2.42 -20.87 -9.83
N ARG A 238 -2.71 -20.65 -8.54
CA ARG A 238 -4.00 -20.89 -7.87
C ARG A 238 -4.36 -19.72 -6.93
N GLY A 239 -5.22 -18.81 -7.36
CA GLY A 239 -5.58 -17.62 -6.58
C GLY A 239 -4.34 -16.81 -6.19
N GLU A 240 -4.16 -16.58 -4.90
CA GLU A 240 -3.02 -15.85 -4.32
C GLU A 240 -1.79 -16.72 -4.05
N ARG A 241 -1.78 -17.97 -4.54
CA ARG A 241 -0.69 -18.92 -4.35
C ARG A 241 -0.27 -19.54 -5.67
N LEU A 242 0.94 -20.09 -5.72
CA LEU A 242 1.42 -20.93 -6.80
C LEU A 242 2.04 -22.20 -6.23
N GLU A 243 1.94 -23.28 -7.01
CA GLU A 243 2.69 -24.52 -6.84
C GLU A 243 3.68 -24.61 -7.99
N ALA A 244 4.93 -24.98 -7.70
CA ALA A 244 5.94 -25.10 -8.73
C ALA A 244 6.96 -26.21 -8.44
N GLU A 245 7.45 -26.80 -9.53
CA GLU A 245 8.60 -27.71 -9.54
C GLU A 245 9.64 -27.16 -10.51
N SER A 246 10.87 -26.97 -10.04
CA SER A 246 12.00 -26.54 -10.86
C SER A 246 13.09 -27.61 -10.87
N ARG A 247 13.44 -28.08 -12.07
CA ARG A 247 14.63 -28.92 -12.33
C ARG A 247 15.73 -28.03 -12.87
N LEU A 248 16.88 -28.03 -12.17
CA LEU A 248 18.00 -27.14 -12.42
C LEU A 248 19.24 -27.95 -12.75
N ARG A 249 19.96 -27.59 -13.83
CA ARG A 249 21.31 -28.10 -14.06
C ARG A 249 22.34 -27.07 -13.65
N VAL A 250 22.97 -27.33 -12.52
CA VAL A 250 23.92 -26.46 -11.83
C VAL A 250 25.35 -26.89 -12.15
N ARG A 251 26.24 -25.93 -12.40
CA ARG A 251 27.67 -26.17 -12.62
C ARG A 251 28.51 -25.27 -11.73
N ASN A 252 29.55 -25.84 -11.10
CA ASN A 252 30.55 -25.03 -10.40
C ASN A 252 31.60 -24.54 -11.41
N LYS A 253 31.54 -23.26 -11.80
CA LYS A 253 32.57 -22.63 -12.65
C LYS A 253 33.70 -21.96 -11.85
N GLN A 254 33.70 -22.08 -10.53
CA GLN A 254 34.79 -21.61 -9.69
C GLN A 254 36.03 -22.49 -9.89
N LYS A 255 37.20 -21.94 -9.56
CA LYS A 255 38.48 -22.68 -9.64
C LYS A 255 38.61 -23.75 -8.55
N ASN A 256 37.88 -23.60 -7.46
CA ASN A 256 37.96 -24.44 -6.27
C ASN A 256 36.65 -25.21 -6.06
N GLU A 257 36.72 -26.29 -5.27
CA GLU A 257 35.53 -26.98 -4.75
C GLU A 257 34.73 -26.01 -3.86
N ILE A 258 33.40 -26.04 -4.02
CA ILE A 258 32.47 -25.33 -3.13
C ILE A 258 31.88 -26.31 -2.12
N GLU A 259 31.65 -25.83 -0.90
CA GLU A 259 31.13 -26.65 0.21
C GLU A 259 29.59 -26.78 0.18
N SER A 260 28.92 -25.78 -0.39
CA SER A 260 27.46 -25.72 -0.48
C SER A 260 27.04 -25.00 -1.76
N VAL A 261 25.86 -25.34 -2.25
CA VAL A 261 25.22 -24.68 -3.39
C VAL A 261 24.23 -23.64 -2.86
N ILE A 262 24.40 -22.39 -3.29
CA ILE A 262 23.55 -21.28 -2.87
C ILE A 262 22.60 -20.90 -3.99
N LEU A 263 21.30 -20.89 -3.68
CA LEU A 263 20.23 -20.45 -4.57
C LEU A 263 19.40 -19.37 -3.86
N TYR A 264 18.67 -18.59 -4.65
CA TYR A 264 17.74 -17.57 -4.18
C TYR A 264 16.34 -17.90 -4.66
N LEU A 265 15.36 -17.76 -3.78
CA LEU A 265 13.94 -17.98 -4.06
C LEU A 265 13.14 -17.00 -3.22
N ASN A 266 12.00 -16.53 -3.70
CA ASN A 266 11.10 -15.64 -2.95
C ASN A 266 10.83 -16.18 -1.53
N PRO A 267 10.94 -15.36 -0.46
CA PRO A 267 10.73 -15.82 0.91
C PRO A 267 9.27 -16.25 1.19
N GLY A 268 8.29 -15.76 0.42
CA GLY A 268 6.90 -16.21 0.46
C GLY A 268 6.65 -17.60 -0.12
N LEU A 269 7.63 -18.16 -0.85
CA LEU A 269 7.59 -19.52 -1.40
C LEU A 269 8.28 -20.48 -0.43
N LYS A 270 7.48 -21.39 0.13
CA LYS A 270 7.92 -22.47 1.01
C LYS A 270 8.44 -23.63 0.17
N ILE A 271 9.66 -24.07 0.48
CA ILE A 271 10.27 -25.26 -0.13
C ILE A 271 9.66 -26.50 0.54
N ILE A 272 9.15 -27.41 -0.27
CA ILE A 272 8.60 -28.71 0.15
C ILE A 272 9.71 -29.75 0.17
N THR A 273 10.43 -29.91 -0.95
CA THR A 273 11.58 -30.81 -1.06
C THR A 273 12.65 -30.24 -1.99
N ILE A 274 13.89 -30.63 -1.75
CA ILE A 274 15.01 -30.51 -2.67
C ILE A 274 15.57 -31.92 -2.87
N GLU A 275 15.62 -32.38 -4.12
CA GLU A 275 16.02 -33.74 -4.47
C GLU A 275 17.19 -33.71 -5.46
N GLN A 276 18.10 -34.68 -5.34
CA GLN A 276 19.15 -34.97 -6.31
C GLN A 276 19.19 -36.47 -6.58
N ALA A 277 19.05 -36.87 -7.83
CA ALA A 277 18.96 -38.28 -8.25
C ALA A 277 17.95 -39.11 -7.41
N GLY A 278 16.80 -38.49 -7.06
CA GLY A 278 15.72 -39.12 -6.27
C GLY A 278 15.99 -39.20 -4.75
N LYS A 279 17.11 -38.66 -4.25
CA LYS A 279 17.39 -38.54 -2.82
C LYS A 279 17.06 -37.15 -2.33
N ILE A 280 16.34 -37.05 -1.21
CA ILE A 280 16.06 -35.78 -0.55
C ILE A 280 17.35 -35.27 0.09
N LEU A 281 17.63 -33.98 -0.10
CA LEU A 281 18.80 -33.29 0.44
C LEU A 281 18.41 -32.41 1.63
N ASP A 282 19.32 -32.32 2.59
CA ASP A 282 19.25 -31.33 3.65
C ASP A 282 19.66 -29.95 3.12
N PHE A 283 18.95 -28.92 3.56
CA PHE A 283 19.22 -27.53 3.21
C PHE A 283 18.94 -26.61 4.39
N HIS A 284 19.61 -25.47 4.40
CA HIS A 284 19.29 -24.36 5.27
C HIS A 284 18.60 -23.25 4.47
N ARG A 285 17.60 -22.61 5.07
CA ARG A 285 16.82 -21.54 4.46
C ARG A 285 16.89 -20.31 5.36
N GLU A 286 17.48 -19.25 4.85
CA GLU A 286 17.56 -17.95 5.50
C GLU A 286 16.85 -16.91 4.62
N GLN A 287 15.58 -16.63 4.93
CA GLN A 287 14.73 -15.74 4.14
C GLN A 287 14.71 -16.13 2.66
N GLN A 288 15.28 -15.32 1.76
CA GLN A 288 15.33 -15.57 0.33
C GLN A 288 16.47 -16.51 -0.10
N VAL A 289 17.40 -16.87 0.79
CA VAL A 289 18.58 -17.71 0.48
C VAL A 289 18.32 -19.17 0.81
N ILE A 290 18.72 -20.07 -0.08
CA ILE A 290 18.74 -21.52 0.10
C ILE A 290 20.20 -21.96 0.06
N GLU A 291 20.67 -22.60 1.11
CA GLU A 291 21.98 -23.25 1.15
C GLU A 291 21.78 -24.77 1.16
N ILE A 292 22.14 -25.42 0.07
CA ILE A 292 22.09 -26.88 -0.08
C ILE A 292 23.47 -27.43 0.29
N PHE A 293 23.55 -28.29 1.30
CA PHE A 293 24.81 -28.83 1.83
C PHE A 293 25.40 -29.92 0.93
N GLN A 294 25.71 -29.57 -0.31
CA GLN A 294 26.35 -30.44 -1.27
C GLN A 294 27.63 -29.81 -1.81
N LYS A 295 28.71 -30.57 -1.70
CA LYS A 295 29.99 -30.19 -2.29
C LYS A 295 29.94 -30.36 -3.80
N LEU A 296 30.56 -29.42 -4.51
CA LEU A 296 30.69 -29.48 -5.96
C LEU A 296 32.13 -29.14 -6.36
N ARG A 297 32.82 -30.07 -7.03
CA ARG A 297 34.19 -29.84 -7.52
C ARG A 297 34.19 -28.82 -8.65
N ALA A 298 35.34 -28.20 -8.88
CA ALA A 298 35.52 -27.29 -10.00
C ALA A 298 35.16 -28.00 -11.33
N GLY A 299 34.24 -27.41 -12.09
CA GLY A 299 33.72 -27.94 -13.35
C GLY A 299 32.64 -29.01 -13.23
N GLU A 300 32.33 -29.50 -12.02
CA GLU A 300 31.31 -30.53 -11.81
C GLU A 300 29.90 -29.98 -12.07
N GLU A 301 29.02 -30.85 -12.59
CA GLU A 301 27.60 -30.57 -12.78
C GLU A 301 26.74 -31.44 -11.87
N ALA A 302 25.67 -30.85 -11.35
CA ALA A 302 24.64 -31.54 -10.60
C ALA A 302 23.25 -31.12 -11.07
N GLU A 303 22.29 -32.04 -10.94
CA GLU A 303 20.89 -31.77 -11.20
C GLU A 303 20.09 -31.77 -9.90
N TYR A 304 19.37 -30.68 -9.65
CA TYR A 304 18.50 -30.52 -8.47
C TYR A 304 17.05 -30.38 -8.91
N VAL A 305 16.14 -30.98 -8.16
CA VAL A 305 14.69 -30.83 -8.32
C VAL A 305 14.14 -30.18 -7.06
N LEU A 306 13.58 -28.98 -7.19
CA LEU A 306 12.99 -28.22 -6.09
C LEU A 306 11.48 -28.18 -6.27
N LYS A 307 10.73 -28.63 -5.26
CA LYS A 307 9.28 -28.45 -5.17
C LYS A 307 8.98 -27.38 -4.14
N TYR A 308 8.18 -26.38 -4.51
CA TYR A 308 7.88 -25.25 -3.65
C TYR A 308 6.48 -24.68 -3.94
N GLU A 309 5.90 -24.06 -2.93
CA GLU A 309 4.57 -23.47 -3.02
C GLU A 309 4.45 -22.24 -2.13
N GLY A 310 3.51 -21.34 -2.43
CA GLY A 310 3.24 -20.20 -1.57
C GLY A 310 2.76 -18.97 -2.31
N GLY A 311 2.75 -17.85 -1.60
CA GLY A 311 2.50 -16.53 -2.17
C GLY A 311 3.80 -15.86 -2.61
N ILE A 312 3.69 -14.72 -3.28
CA ILE A 312 4.84 -13.90 -3.63
C ILE A 312 4.95 -12.77 -2.62
N GLU A 313 6.07 -12.74 -1.90
CA GLU A 313 6.44 -11.59 -1.08
C GLU A 313 7.01 -10.51 -1.99
N GLU A 314 6.37 -9.33 -2.03
CA GLU A 314 6.76 -8.23 -2.92
C GLU A 314 7.83 -7.34 -2.30
N ASN A 315 7.99 -7.36 -0.97
CA ASN A 315 8.97 -6.55 -0.26
C ASN A 315 10.42 -6.95 -0.60
N ILE A 316 10.65 -8.14 -1.16
CA ILE A 316 11.97 -8.58 -1.65
C ILE A 316 12.42 -7.87 -2.93
N CYS A 317 11.48 -7.29 -3.69
CA CYS A 317 11.76 -6.70 -4.99
C CYS A 317 12.53 -5.37 -4.83
N TYR A 318 13.50 -5.14 -5.72
CA TYR A 318 14.25 -3.87 -5.79
C TYR A 318 14.84 -3.43 -4.45
N THR A 319 15.49 -4.34 -3.71
CA THR A 319 16.16 -4.05 -2.43
C THR A 319 17.42 -3.18 -2.55
N ASP A 320 17.86 -2.93 -3.79
CA ASP A 320 18.90 -1.97 -4.16
C ASP A 320 18.41 -0.52 -4.29
N VAL A 321 17.08 -0.30 -4.32
CA VAL A 321 16.48 1.04 -4.35
C VAL A 321 16.35 1.59 -2.93
N GLU A 322 16.73 2.86 -2.75
CA GLU A 322 16.59 3.57 -1.47
C GLU A 322 15.16 3.50 -0.94
N GLU A 323 15.02 3.31 0.37
CA GLU A 323 13.73 3.15 1.04
C GLU A 323 12.76 4.30 0.73
N LYS A 324 13.26 5.54 0.74
CA LYS A 324 12.46 6.73 0.43
C LYS A 324 11.84 6.66 -0.97
N ASP A 325 12.59 6.18 -1.94
CA ASP A 325 12.13 6.07 -3.34
C ASP A 325 11.21 4.87 -3.53
N PHE A 326 11.48 3.78 -2.84
CA PHE A 326 10.60 2.61 -2.78
C PHE A 326 9.23 2.97 -2.19
N MET A 327 9.21 3.68 -1.05
CA MET A 327 8.00 4.03 -0.29
C MET A 327 7.23 5.20 -0.87
N SER A 328 7.88 6.10 -1.61
CA SER A 328 7.21 7.27 -2.19
C SER A 328 6.32 6.93 -3.39
N HIS A 329 6.48 5.74 -3.99
CA HIS A 329 5.68 5.26 -5.13
C HIS A 329 5.43 6.33 -6.23
N PRO A 330 6.45 7.10 -6.66
CA PRO A 330 6.22 8.24 -7.54
C PRO A 330 5.82 7.81 -8.95
N ALA A 331 4.85 8.50 -9.55
CA ALA A 331 4.46 8.37 -10.96
C ALA A 331 5.50 8.99 -11.91
N GLY A 332 6.73 8.47 -11.90
CA GLY A 332 7.83 9.07 -12.64
C GLY A 332 7.97 10.57 -12.34
N LYS A 333 8.41 11.36 -13.32
CA LYS A 333 8.64 12.82 -13.17
C LYS A 333 7.37 13.69 -13.24
N THR A 334 6.16 13.09 -13.26
CA THR A 334 4.91 13.86 -13.42
C THR A 334 4.22 14.04 -12.06
N PHE A 335 4.40 15.23 -11.51
CA PHE A 335 4.41 15.57 -10.08
C PHE A 335 3.11 15.45 -9.23
N TYR A 336 2.04 14.78 -9.65
CA TYR A 336 0.74 14.97 -8.97
C TYR A 336 -0.05 13.73 -8.54
N PHE A 337 0.27 12.53 -9.01
CA PHE A 337 -0.49 11.33 -8.64
C PHE A 337 0.43 10.18 -8.25
N ARG A 338 0.03 9.40 -7.24
CA ARG A 338 0.69 8.15 -6.89
C ARG A 338 -0.19 7.00 -7.37
N TYR A 339 0.37 6.15 -8.22
CA TYR A 339 -0.36 4.98 -8.74
C TYR A 339 -0.47 3.85 -7.72
N GLY A 340 0.42 3.84 -6.71
CA GLY A 340 0.72 2.62 -5.96
C GLY A 340 1.52 1.68 -6.85
N LYS A 341 2.57 1.07 -6.30
CA LYS A 341 3.45 0.17 -7.06
C LYS A 341 3.30 -1.21 -6.44
N ARG A 342 2.94 -2.15 -7.29
CA ARG A 342 2.96 -3.58 -7.03
C ARG A 342 4.03 -4.15 -7.94
N TYR A 343 4.77 -5.12 -7.45
CA TYR A 343 5.90 -5.73 -8.14
C TYR A 343 5.56 -7.12 -8.68
N ALA A 344 4.53 -7.75 -8.11
CA ALA A 344 3.99 -9.00 -8.62
C ALA A 344 2.47 -9.00 -8.47
N PHE A 345 1.82 -9.76 -9.34
CA PHE A 345 0.39 -10.04 -9.26
C PHE A 345 0.18 -11.54 -9.30
N LEU A 346 -0.56 -12.07 -8.33
CA LEU A 346 -0.93 -13.47 -8.26
C LEU A 346 -2.38 -13.51 -7.78
N SER A 347 -3.29 -13.77 -8.71
CA SER A 347 -4.74 -13.80 -8.47
C SER A 347 -5.44 -14.70 -9.48
N ASP A 348 -6.72 -14.95 -9.27
CA ASP A 348 -7.53 -15.75 -10.21
C ASP A 348 -7.80 -15.07 -11.55
N THR A 349 -7.69 -13.75 -11.62
CA THR A 349 -7.99 -12.96 -12.83
C THR A 349 -6.73 -12.55 -13.59
N TYR A 350 -5.62 -12.34 -12.88
CA TYR A 350 -4.37 -11.84 -13.46
C TYR A 350 -3.15 -12.35 -12.69
N THR A 351 -2.15 -12.83 -13.43
CA THR A 351 -0.85 -13.23 -12.90
C THR A 351 0.26 -12.55 -13.68
N LEU A 352 1.15 -11.86 -12.97
CA LEU A 352 2.36 -11.24 -13.50
C LEU A 352 3.49 -11.48 -12.50
N LEU A 353 4.47 -12.26 -12.93
CA LEU A 353 5.64 -12.60 -12.15
C LEU A 353 6.87 -12.06 -12.88
N THR A 354 7.55 -11.08 -12.30
CA THR A 354 8.77 -10.52 -12.86
C THR A 354 10.01 -11.19 -12.27
N PRO A 355 11.18 -11.17 -12.93
CA PRO A 355 12.39 -11.80 -12.39
C PRO A 355 12.77 -11.27 -10.98
N GLU A 356 12.48 -10.00 -10.69
CA GLU A 356 12.84 -9.36 -9.43
C GLU A 356 12.10 -9.92 -8.20
N CYS A 357 10.97 -10.60 -8.42
CA CYS A 357 10.27 -11.30 -7.33
C CYS A 357 10.83 -12.69 -7.05
N ILE A 358 11.81 -13.18 -7.83
CA ILE A 358 12.52 -14.45 -7.57
C ILE A 358 11.53 -15.63 -7.43
N TRP A 359 10.53 -15.68 -8.32
CA TRP A 359 9.44 -16.67 -8.26
C TRP A 359 9.86 -18.10 -8.63
N TYR A 360 11.11 -18.28 -9.06
CA TYR A 360 11.79 -19.56 -9.26
C TYR A 360 13.21 -19.48 -8.71
N PRO A 361 13.86 -20.62 -8.38
CA PRO A 361 15.20 -20.61 -7.81
C PRO A 361 16.22 -20.09 -8.82
N VAL A 362 17.08 -19.17 -8.41
CA VAL A 362 18.18 -18.62 -9.23
C VAL A 362 19.50 -18.69 -8.49
N ALA A 363 20.64 -18.79 -9.18
CA ALA A 363 21.94 -18.83 -8.52
C ALA A 363 22.51 -17.43 -8.25
N GLU A 364 22.18 -16.46 -9.09
CA GLU A 364 22.55 -15.06 -8.94
C GLU A 364 21.35 -14.24 -8.44
N SER A 365 21.60 -13.36 -7.46
CA SER A 365 20.58 -12.43 -6.98
C SER A 365 20.21 -11.44 -8.10
N PRO A 366 18.91 -11.11 -8.31
CA PRO A 366 18.51 -10.15 -9.34
C PRO A 366 19.04 -8.73 -9.07
N VAL A 367 19.38 -8.43 -7.81
CA VAL A 367 19.88 -7.14 -7.35
C VAL A 367 21.04 -7.32 -6.37
N SER A 368 21.88 -6.31 -6.25
CA SER A 368 22.99 -6.29 -5.30
C SER A 368 22.91 -5.03 -4.44
N PRO A 369 22.27 -5.08 -3.25
CA PRO A 369 22.03 -3.88 -2.46
C PRO A 369 23.30 -3.12 -2.07
N ALA A 370 24.37 -3.81 -1.68
CA ALA A 370 25.66 -3.18 -1.36
C ALA A 370 26.43 -2.68 -2.61
N ASN A 371 26.16 -3.23 -3.80
CA ASN A 371 26.83 -2.82 -5.03
C ASN A 371 25.88 -2.90 -6.23
N PRO A 372 24.98 -1.91 -6.41
CA PRO A 372 23.89 -1.97 -7.40
C PRO A 372 24.35 -2.12 -8.85
N TYR A 373 25.60 -1.76 -9.16
CA TYR A 373 26.16 -1.86 -10.51
C TYR A 373 26.86 -3.20 -10.78
N SER A 374 27.02 -4.05 -9.78
CA SER A 374 27.70 -5.35 -9.89
C SER A 374 26.69 -6.50 -9.92
N ILE A 375 25.83 -6.50 -10.93
CA ILE A 375 24.83 -7.55 -11.15
C ILE A 375 25.36 -8.55 -12.17
N ARG A 376 25.37 -9.84 -11.79
CA ARG A 376 25.65 -10.95 -12.71
C ARG A 376 24.35 -11.49 -13.28
N LYS A 377 24.42 -12.03 -14.50
CA LYS A 377 23.28 -12.65 -15.17
C LYS A 377 23.65 -14.05 -15.59
N ASP A 378 22.81 -15.00 -15.21
CA ASP A 378 22.88 -16.36 -15.72
C ASP A 378 22.30 -16.41 -17.13
N PHE A 379 22.96 -17.18 -18.00
CA PHE A 379 22.45 -17.55 -19.32
C PHE A 379 22.17 -19.05 -19.31
N ALA A 380 20.88 -19.40 -19.39
CA ALA A 380 20.41 -20.77 -19.31
C ALA A 380 19.37 -21.04 -20.41
N ASN A 381 19.36 -22.26 -20.92
CA ASN A 381 18.24 -22.73 -21.73
C ASN A 381 17.06 -22.96 -20.78
N TYR A 382 15.86 -22.48 -21.10
CA TYR A 382 14.69 -22.78 -20.28
C TYR A 382 13.58 -23.51 -21.04
N LYS A 383 12.83 -24.26 -20.25
CA LYS A 383 11.54 -24.84 -20.61
C LYS A 383 10.56 -24.52 -19.48
N LEU A 384 9.53 -23.75 -19.79
CA LEU A 384 8.50 -23.36 -18.84
C LEU A 384 7.18 -24.04 -19.22
N THR A 385 6.63 -24.84 -18.33
CA THR A 385 5.29 -25.40 -18.41
C THR A 385 4.38 -24.63 -17.46
N VAL A 386 3.36 -23.97 -18.00
CA VAL A 386 2.35 -23.27 -17.21
C VAL A 386 1.05 -24.04 -17.29
N ARG A 387 0.60 -24.55 -16.15
CA ARG A 387 -0.70 -25.22 -16.00
C ARG A 387 -1.73 -24.21 -15.56
N TYR A 388 -2.89 -24.22 -16.20
CA TYR A 388 -3.96 -23.28 -15.90
C TYR A 388 -5.33 -23.90 -16.16
N ALA A 389 -6.34 -23.30 -15.55
CA ALA A 389 -7.74 -23.64 -15.75
C ALA A 389 -8.46 -22.51 -16.51
N GLY A 390 -9.45 -22.89 -17.33
CA GLY A 390 -10.32 -21.97 -18.07
C GLY A 390 -9.63 -21.24 -19.22
N ASP A 391 -10.30 -20.20 -19.71
CA ASP A 391 -9.86 -19.40 -20.86
C ASP A 391 -8.84 -18.34 -20.42
N ARG A 392 -7.58 -18.75 -20.25
CA ARG A 392 -6.45 -17.84 -19.93
C ARG A 392 -5.46 -17.78 -21.08
N VAL A 393 -4.93 -16.58 -21.32
CA VAL A 393 -3.81 -16.37 -22.24
C VAL A 393 -2.52 -16.30 -21.43
N VAL A 394 -1.66 -17.30 -21.61
CA VAL A 394 -0.33 -17.33 -20.98
C VAL A 394 0.69 -16.72 -21.94
N LEU A 395 1.48 -15.78 -21.43
CA LEU A 395 2.57 -15.14 -22.16
C LEU A 395 3.87 -15.34 -21.39
N SER A 396 4.90 -15.77 -22.09
CA SER A 396 6.28 -15.87 -21.61
C SER A 396 7.23 -15.75 -22.81
N GLN A 397 8.52 -15.82 -22.55
CA GLN A 397 9.56 -15.83 -23.58
C GLN A 397 9.51 -17.16 -24.37
N GLY A 398 10.13 -17.21 -25.55
CA GLY A 398 10.36 -18.46 -26.30
C GLY A 398 9.21 -18.88 -27.23
N LYS A 399 9.36 -20.08 -27.82
CA LYS A 399 8.37 -20.69 -28.71
C LYS A 399 7.24 -21.31 -27.89
N ARG A 400 6.01 -20.88 -28.19
CA ARG A 400 4.80 -21.31 -27.51
C ARG A 400 4.22 -22.58 -28.14
N VAL A 401 3.99 -23.61 -27.32
CA VAL A 401 3.27 -24.84 -27.66
C VAL A 401 2.06 -25.00 -26.74
N CYS A 402 0.86 -25.03 -27.29
CA CYS A 402 -0.37 -25.18 -26.51
C CYS A 402 -0.75 -26.67 -26.40
N GLY A 403 -1.08 -27.11 -25.19
CA GLY A 403 -1.71 -28.41 -24.93
C GLY A 403 -2.98 -28.25 -24.08
N GLU A 404 -3.71 -29.34 -23.86
CA GLU A 404 -4.88 -29.31 -22.98
C GLU A 404 -4.46 -28.97 -21.53
N GLY A 405 -5.01 -27.89 -20.98
CA GLY A 405 -4.77 -27.43 -19.60
C GLY A 405 -3.34 -26.94 -19.31
N LYS A 406 -2.49 -26.79 -20.34
CA LYS A 406 -1.11 -26.31 -20.18
C LYS A 406 -0.57 -25.60 -21.41
N VAL A 407 0.35 -24.68 -21.21
CA VAL A 407 1.16 -24.07 -22.28
C VAL A 407 2.62 -24.29 -21.94
N ILE A 408 3.41 -24.69 -22.94
CA ILE A 408 4.84 -24.92 -22.82
C ILE A 408 5.57 -23.86 -23.63
N PHE A 409 6.60 -23.28 -23.05
CA PHE A 409 7.54 -22.37 -23.69
C PHE A 409 8.93 -22.99 -23.67
N THR A 410 9.61 -22.95 -24.82
CA THR A 410 10.99 -23.43 -24.99
C THR A 410 11.76 -22.44 -25.85
N ASP A 411 13.04 -22.23 -25.55
CA ASP A 411 13.94 -21.43 -26.39
C ASP A 411 14.17 -22.00 -27.81
#